data_AF-A0A941UC89-F1
#
_entry.id   AF-A0A941UC89-F1
#
_cell.length_a   1.000
_cell.length_b   1.000
_cell.length_c   1.000
_cell.angle_alpha   90.00
_cell.angle_beta   90.00
_cell.angle_gamma   90.00
#
_symmetry.space_group_name_H-M   'P 1'
#
loop_
_entity.id
_entity.type
_entity.pdbx_description
1 polymer ?
#
loop_
_entity_poly.entity_id
_entity_poly.type
_entity_poly.pdbx_seq_one_letter_code
_entity_poly.pdbx_strand_id
1 'polypeptide(L)'
;MTNRADMICQLLRQSPMTALQLAEIIGVSQPTMSRTLKTLGDSIVRIGAGVSIQYALRDAFRGFSSAPIYRINEEGQVKTLGKLTPVHPAGFVMEQADNVCLHSDGLPWWLFDMRPQGYLGRAYASTYSASLGLSSNPEDWSDTDVIRALLAHGHDAIGNLLIGEQARNQFLEMPLPAPVDRATTYPNLALAVSSGEIPGSSAGGEQPKFCTYTDRGHVIVKFTALDDNPVSERWRDLLQAEHLALQVLGVETEVFDFEGQRFLEIPRFDRVGPLGRIGLFSLRALDAEFIGRARDHWPVLVNELVQQKYVHPDAAIGTARLWAFGMLIGNTDMHHGNLSFISGHGRPYHLAPAYDILPMGFAPKSGGEIVNTLRPVTLIEAISAETWRETLSLAEDFFVLASDSSQLSASFTPCLEALRRHLDDAKSRLSRLG
;
A
#
# COMPACT_ATOMS: atom_id res chain seq x y z
N MET A 1 -11.52 -8.32 -49.07
CA MET A 1 -10.16 -8.80 -48.73
C MET A 1 -9.74 -8.10 -47.45
N THR A 2 -9.78 -8.81 -46.32
CA THR A 2 -9.37 -8.26 -45.02
C THR A 2 -7.90 -7.87 -45.10
N ASN A 3 -7.57 -6.62 -44.75
CA ASN A 3 -6.19 -6.15 -44.74
C ASN A 3 -5.41 -6.98 -43.70
N ARG A 4 -4.22 -7.47 -44.04
CA ARG A 4 -3.38 -8.30 -43.14
C ARG A 4 -3.05 -7.54 -41.85
N ALA A 5 -2.90 -6.23 -41.93
CA ALA A 5 -2.74 -5.36 -40.78
C ALA A 5 -3.92 -5.48 -39.81
N ASP A 6 -5.16 -5.49 -40.32
CA ASP A 6 -6.37 -5.61 -39.51
C ASP A 6 -6.45 -6.98 -38.82
N MET A 7 -6.05 -8.05 -39.51
CA MET A 7 -6.00 -9.40 -38.92
C MET A 7 -4.99 -9.47 -37.76
N ILE A 8 -3.81 -8.86 -37.92
CA ILE A 8 -2.82 -8.78 -36.83
C ILE A 8 -3.40 -7.98 -35.66
N CYS A 9 -4.01 -6.83 -35.90
CA CYS A 9 -4.66 -6.05 -34.86
C CYS A 9 -5.76 -6.84 -34.13
N GLN A 10 -6.57 -7.63 -34.84
CA GLN A 10 -7.59 -8.48 -34.22
C GLN A 10 -7.00 -9.54 -33.30
N LEU A 11 -5.90 -10.18 -33.70
CA LEU A 11 -5.21 -11.17 -32.87
C LEU A 11 -4.56 -10.51 -31.65
N LEU A 12 -3.84 -9.40 -31.85
CA LEU A 12 -3.17 -8.66 -30.78
C LEU A 12 -4.14 -7.95 -29.81
N ARG A 13 -5.42 -7.81 -30.17
CA ARG A 13 -6.48 -7.39 -29.23
C ARG A 13 -6.75 -8.44 -28.14
N GLN A 14 -6.45 -9.71 -28.40
CA GLN A 14 -6.72 -10.80 -27.47
C GLN A 14 -5.54 -11.05 -26.52
N SER A 15 -4.32 -10.99 -27.04
CA SER A 15 -3.09 -11.11 -26.23
C SER A 15 -1.84 -10.67 -27.01
N PRO A 16 -0.74 -10.35 -26.31
CA PRO A 16 0.56 -10.19 -26.95
C PRO A 16 1.01 -11.49 -27.64
N MET A 17 1.57 -11.38 -28.85
CA MET A 17 2.01 -12.53 -29.64
C MET A 17 3.36 -12.32 -30.31
N THR A 18 4.11 -13.40 -30.53
CA THR A 18 5.34 -13.38 -31.32
C THR A 18 5.03 -13.25 -32.82
N ALA A 19 6.03 -12.77 -33.58
CA ALA A 19 5.92 -12.74 -35.04
C ALA A 19 5.70 -14.14 -35.65
N LEU A 20 6.24 -15.20 -35.02
CA LEU A 20 6.05 -16.57 -35.48
C LEU A 20 4.59 -17.01 -35.34
N GLN A 21 4.01 -16.83 -34.15
CA GLN A 21 2.60 -17.15 -33.89
C GLN A 21 1.66 -16.41 -34.85
N LEU A 22 1.89 -15.11 -35.05
CA LEU A 22 1.10 -14.30 -36.00
C LEU A 22 1.24 -14.85 -37.44
N ALA A 23 2.45 -15.23 -37.85
CA ALA A 23 2.71 -15.74 -39.19
C ALA A 23 2.03 -17.10 -39.43
N GLU A 24 2.06 -17.99 -38.44
CA GLU A 24 1.41 -19.30 -38.47
C GLU A 24 -0.11 -19.18 -38.54
N ILE A 25 -0.72 -18.35 -37.68
CA ILE A 25 -2.19 -18.16 -37.65
C ILE A 25 -2.70 -17.54 -38.95
N ILE A 26 -1.98 -16.55 -39.51
CA ILE A 26 -2.39 -15.85 -40.73
C ILE A 26 -2.00 -16.64 -42.00
N GLY A 27 -1.08 -17.61 -41.90
CA GLY A 27 -0.61 -18.43 -43.01
C GLY A 27 0.32 -17.67 -43.98
N VAL A 28 1.25 -16.86 -43.45
CA VAL A 28 2.18 -16.06 -44.26
C VAL A 28 3.64 -16.31 -43.90
N SER A 29 4.55 -16.03 -44.84
CA SER A 29 5.98 -16.17 -44.59
C SER A 29 6.51 -15.11 -43.61
N GLN A 30 7.58 -15.44 -42.88
CA GLN A 30 8.23 -14.54 -41.92
C GLN A 30 8.63 -13.17 -42.51
N PRO A 31 9.20 -13.07 -43.75
CA PRO A 31 9.51 -11.77 -44.34
C PRO A 31 8.25 -10.92 -44.62
N THR A 32 7.14 -11.57 -44.94
CA THR A 32 5.85 -10.89 -45.14
C THR A 32 5.32 -10.36 -43.81
N MET A 33 5.34 -11.18 -42.76
CA MET A 33 4.94 -10.76 -41.41
C MET A 33 5.79 -9.59 -40.90
N SER A 34 7.11 -9.65 -41.04
CA SER A 34 8.03 -8.58 -40.64
C SER A 34 7.74 -7.25 -41.34
N ARG A 35 7.45 -7.29 -42.65
CA ARG A 35 7.04 -6.10 -43.41
C ARG A 35 5.70 -5.53 -42.91
N THR A 36 4.71 -6.39 -42.67
CA THR A 36 3.39 -5.94 -42.17
C THR A 36 3.48 -5.35 -40.76
N LEU A 37 4.25 -5.96 -39.87
CA LEU A 37 4.52 -5.40 -38.52
C LEU A 37 5.23 -4.05 -38.61
N LYS A 38 6.15 -3.86 -39.57
CA LYS A 38 6.80 -2.57 -39.81
C LYS A 38 5.80 -1.50 -40.29
N THR A 39 4.79 -1.88 -41.09
CA THR A 39 3.72 -0.97 -41.52
C THR A 39 2.82 -0.55 -40.36
N LEU A 40 2.58 -1.42 -39.38
CA LEU A 40 1.78 -1.09 -38.19
C LEU A 40 2.44 -0.03 -37.29
N GLY A 41 3.77 0.12 -37.36
CA GLY A 41 4.50 1.21 -36.71
C GLY A 41 4.13 1.38 -35.24
N ASP A 42 3.71 2.60 -34.89
CA ASP A 42 3.37 2.97 -33.51
C ASP A 42 2.08 2.35 -32.98
N SER A 43 1.25 1.70 -33.81
CA SER A 43 0.06 1.00 -33.31
C SER A 43 0.41 -0.22 -32.45
N ILE A 44 1.64 -0.75 -32.56
CA ILE A 44 2.11 -1.90 -31.78
C ILE A 44 3.28 -1.52 -30.88
N VAL A 45 3.42 -2.23 -29.76
CA VAL A 45 4.55 -2.12 -28.83
C VAL A 45 5.33 -3.43 -28.85
N ARG A 46 6.65 -3.34 -28.93
CA ARG A 46 7.55 -4.50 -28.85
C ARG A 46 7.90 -4.78 -27.40
N ILE A 47 7.80 -6.04 -27.00
CA ILE A 47 8.08 -6.53 -25.65
C ILE A 47 9.19 -7.58 -25.75
N GLY A 48 10.19 -7.51 -24.88
CA GLY A 48 11.34 -8.43 -24.88
C GLY A 48 12.37 -8.17 -25.99
N ALA A 49 13.30 -9.10 -26.16
CA ALA A 49 14.43 -8.98 -27.08
C ALA A 49 14.75 -10.30 -27.81
N GLY A 50 15.36 -10.20 -28.99
CA GLY A 50 15.79 -11.36 -29.78
C GLY A 50 14.62 -12.24 -30.25
N VAL A 51 14.69 -13.54 -29.98
CA VAL A 51 13.70 -14.53 -30.44
C VAL A 51 12.42 -14.56 -29.59
N SER A 52 12.43 -13.97 -28.40
CA SER A 52 11.26 -13.88 -27.51
C SER A 52 10.45 -12.60 -27.69
N ILE A 53 10.72 -11.82 -28.76
CA ILE A 53 9.97 -10.59 -29.03
C ILE A 53 8.50 -10.90 -29.23
N GLN A 54 7.67 -10.29 -28.39
CA GLN A 54 6.24 -10.25 -28.54
C GLN A 54 5.81 -8.84 -28.97
N TYR A 55 4.67 -8.78 -29.63
CA TYR A 55 4.02 -7.55 -30.05
C TYR A 55 2.69 -7.44 -29.30
N ALA A 56 2.43 -6.29 -28.70
CA ALA A 56 1.14 -5.94 -28.13
C ALA A 56 0.51 -4.80 -28.93
N LEU A 57 -0.82 -4.75 -29.01
CA LEU A 57 -1.53 -3.65 -29.67
C LEU A 57 -1.75 -2.51 -28.66
N ARG A 58 -1.39 -1.27 -29.02
CA ARG A 58 -1.71 -0.10 -28.19
C ARG A 58 -3.21 0.09 -28.08
N ASP A 59 -3.65 0.46 -26.89
CA ASP A 59 -5.04 0.82 -26.63
C ASP A 59 -5.19 2.34 -26.49
N ALA A 60 -5.60 2.99 -27.57
CA ALA A 60 -5.77 4.45 -27.62
C ALA A 60 -7.07 4.94 -26.97
N PHE A 61 -7.97 4.04 -26.53
CA PHE A 61 -9.31 4.40 -26.05
C PHE A 61 -9.41 4.46 -24.53
N ARG A 62 -8.27 4.36 -23.82
CA ARG A 62 -8.18 4.37 -22.35
C ARG A 62 -8.17 5.76 -21.71
N GLY A 63 -8.40 6.81 -22.50
CA GLY A 63 -8.34 8.21 -22.04
C GLY A 63 -6.94 8.80 -21.98
N PHE A 64 -5.88 8.02 -22.25
CA PHE A 64 -4.50 8.50 -22.44
C PHE A 64 -3.74 7.57 -23.39
N SER A 65 -2.75 8.09 -24.13
CA SER A 65 -1.97 7.32 -25.10
C SER A 65 -0.71 6.69 -24.51
N SER A 66 -0.07 7.41 -23.58
CA SER A 66 1.05 6.96 -22.77
C SER A 66 1.30 7.96 -21.65
N ALA A 67 1.95 7.52 -20.57
CA ALA A 67 2.31 8.36 -19.44
C ALA A 67 3.81 8.20 -19.12
N PRO A 68 4.60 9.29 -19.07
CA PRO A 68 5.95 9.20 -18.52
C PRO A 68 5.87 8.85 -17.03
N ILE A 69 6.79 8.00 -16.58
CA ILE A 69 6.93 7.61 -15.17
C ILE A 69 8.22 8.21 -14.64
N TYR A 70 8.10 8.90 -13.52
CA TYR A 70 9.22 9.51 -12.83
C TYR A 70 9.37 8.90 -11.43
N ARG A 71 10.61 8.92 -10.93
CA ARG A 71 10.96 8.57 -9.55
C ARG A 71 11.56 9.77 -8.85
N ILE A 72 11.10 10.06 -7.66
CA ILE A 72 11.76 10.97 -6.73
C ILE A 72 12.77 10.15 -5.90
N ASN A 73 14.03 10.57 -5.84
CA ASN A 73 15.01 9.94 -4.95
C ASN A 73 14.96 10.52 -3.53
N GLU A 74 15.81 10.01 -2.65
CA GLU A 74 15.90 10.44 -1.25
C GLU A 74 16.37 11.90 -1.12
N GLU A 75 17.06 12.44 -2.13
CA GLU A 75 17.46 13.84 -2.20
C GLU A 75 16.35 14.78 -2.76
N GLY A 76 15.17 14.25 -3.12
CA GLY A 76 14.07 15.05 -3.66
C GLY A 76 14.21 15.40 -5.15
N GLN A 77 15.07 14.70 -5.88
CA GLN A 77 15.32 14.91 -7.31
C GLN A 77 14.46 13.97 -8.16
N VAL A 78 13.87 14.53 -9.21
CA VAL A 78 13.07 13.79 -10.20
C VAL A 78 13.99 13.10 -11.21
N LYS A 79 13.85 11.79 -11.35
CA LYS A 79 14.54 10.96 -12.36
C LYS A 79 13.51 10.28 -13.26
N THR A 80 13.73 10.32 -14.57
CA THR A 80 12.91 9.58 -15.53
C THR A 80 13.15 8.08 -15.39
N LEU A 81 12.08 7.31 -15.21
CA LEU A 81 12.13 5.85 -15.22
C LEU A 81 11.78 5.26 -16.57
N GLY A 82 10.86 5.88 -17.30
CA GLY A 82 10.40 5.39 -18.59
C GLY A 82 9.00 5.87 -18.94
N LYS A 83 8.29 5.09 -19.75
CA LYS A 83 6.97 5.42 -20.28
C LYS A 83 6.03 4.22 -20.19
N LEU A 84 4.89 4.42 -19.57
CA LEU A 84 3.82 3.43 -19.44
C LEU A 84 2.81 3.61 -20.59
N THR A 85 2.56 2.56 -21.35
CA THR A 85 1.65 2.57 -22.50
C THR A 85 0.52 1.55 -22.29
N PRO A 86 -0.77 1.95 -22.33
CA PRO A 86 -1.87 0.99 -22.28
C PRO A 86 -1.90 0.13 -23.54
N VAL A 87 -2.09 -1.18 -23.37
CA VAL A 87 -2.16 -2.16 -24.45
C VAL A 87 -3.33 -3.12 -24.26
N HIS A 88 -3.81 -3.69 -25.36
CA HIS A 88 -4.85 -4.71 -25.31
C HIS A 88 -4.32 -6.06 -24.76
N PRO A 89 -5.18 -6.87 -24.12
CA PRO A 89 -6.61 -6.62 -23.87
C PRO A 89 -6.86 -5.62 -22.74
N ALA A 90 -6.16 -5.76 -21.60
CA ALA A 90 -6.33 -4.95 -20.39
C ALA A 90 -5.00 -4.42 -19.81
N GLY A 91 -3.86 -4.80 -20.40
CA GLY A 91 -2.53 -4.60 -19.81
C GLY A 91 -1.86 -3.25 -20.09
N PHE A 92 -0.61 -3.17 -19.65
CA PHE A 92 0.28 -2.04 -19.88
C PHE A 92 1.68 -2.55 -20.26
N VAL A 93 2.39 -1.74 -21.06
CA VAL A 93 3.82 -1.92 -21.31
C VAL A 93 4.59 -0.76 -20.72
N MET A 94 5.51 -1.06 -19.81
CA MET A 94 6.50 -0.12 -19.30
C MET A 94 7.76 -0.20 -20.17
N GLU A 95 8.02 0.85 -20.94
CA GLU A 95 9.27 1.06 -21.67
C GLU A 95 10.23 1.84 -20.78
N GLN A 96 11.21 1.15 -20.20
CA GLN A 96 12.19 1.73 -19.28
C GLN A 96 13.20 2.62 -20.03
N ALA A 97 13.87 3.52 -19.31
CA ALA A 97 14.85 4.44 -19.87
C ALA A 97 16.07 3.74 -20.52
N ASP A 98 16.34 2.48 -20.17
CA ASP A 98 17.35 1.61 -20.78
C ASP A 98 16.82 0.80 -21.98
N ASN A 99 15.60 1.07 -22.43
CA ASN A 99 14.87 0.40 -23.52
C ASN A 99 14.40 -1.03 -23.22
N VAL A 100 14.36 -1.43 -21.95
CA VAL A 100 13.70 -2.68 -21.56
C VAL A 100 12.18 -2.47 -21.55
N CYS A 101 11.44 -3.31 -22.29
CA CYS A 101 9.98 -3.29 -22.33
C CYS A 101 9.40 -4.43 -21.50
N LEU A 102 8.68 -4.09 -20.44
CA LEU A 102 8.03 -5.03 -19.53
C LEU A 102 6.52 -4.95 -19.69
N HIS A 103 5.87 -6.10 -19.89
CA HIS A 103 4.42 -6.21 -19.99
C HIS A 103 3.80 -6.61 -18.65
N SER A 104 2.65 -6.03 -18.33
CA SER A 104 1.79 -6.41 -17.21
C SER A 104 0.37 -6.61 -17.72
N ASP A 105 -0.30 -7.68 -17.30
CA ASP A 105 -1.67 -8.02 -17.75
C ASP A 105 -2.75 -7.04 -17.24
N GLY A 106 -2.43 -6.29 -16.18
CA GLY A 106 -3.22 -5.21 -15.59
C GLY A 106 -2.31 -4.15 -14.98
N LEU A 107 -2.77 -3.46 -13.93
CA LEU A 107 -1.99 -2.44 -13.24
C LEU A 107 -0.64 -3.03 -12.79
N PRO A 108 0.51 -2.43 -13.18
CA PRO A 108 1.80 -2.91 -12.74
C PRO A 108 1.89 -2.97 -11.21
N TRP A 109 2.41 -4.07 -10.67
CA TRP A 109 2.43 -4.34 -9.22
C TRP A 109 3.13 -3.22 -8.41
N TRP A 110 4.11 -2.52 -9.00
CA TRP A 110 4.81 -1.39 -8.38
C TRP A 110 4.00 -0.09 -8.34
N LEU A 111 2.80 -0.06 -8.93
CA LEU A 111 1.79 1.00 -8.79
C LEU A 111 0.60 0.58 -7.91
N PHE A 112 0.57 -0.68 -7.47
CA PHE A 112 -0.59 -1.30 -6.82
C PHE A 112 -1.02 -0.57 -5.54
N ASP A 113 -0.05 -0.07 -4.77
CA ASP A 113 -0.32 0.65 -3.52
C ASP A 113 -0.72 2.11 -3.73
N MET A 114 -0.44 2.69 -4.91
CA MET A 114 -0.83 4.07 -5.26
C MET A 114 -2.33 4.21 -5.55
N ARG A 115 -3.07 3.11 -5.63
CA ARG A 115 -4.51 3.16 -5.84
C ARG A 115 -5.20 3.94 -4.73
N PRO A 116 -6.12 4.86 -5.08
CA PRO A 116 -7.06 5.40 -4.13
C PRO A 116 -7.87 4.25 -3.52
N GLN A 117 -7.73 4.03 -2.22
CA GLN A 117 -8.40 2.98 -1.47
C GLN A 117 -8.60 3.41 -0.01
N GLY A 118 -9.47 2.71 0.71
CA GLY A 118 -9.74 2.99 2.11
C GLY A 118 -10.36 4.37 2.34
N TYR A 119 -10.15 4.93 3.53
CA TYR A 119 -10.77 6.18 3.96
C TYR A 119 -10.42 7.34 3.02
N LEU A 120 -9.13 7.54 2.73
CA LEU A 120 -8.66 8.63 1.86
C LEU A 120 -9.03 8.41 0.39
N GLY A 121 -9.02 7.16 -0.07
CA GLY A 121 -9.49 6.83 -1.42
C GLY A 121 -10.97 7.13 -1.63
N ARG A 122 -11.82 6.83 -0.64
CA ARG A 122 -13.25 7.15 -0.69
C ARG A 122 -13.51 8.66 -0.62
N ALA A 123 -12.79 9.39 0.23
CA ALA A 123 -12.84 10.85 0.25
C ALA A 123 -12.46 11.42 -1.13
N TYR A 124 -11.35 10.97 -1.70
CA TYR A 124 -10.91 11.35 -3.05
C TYR A 124 -11.95 11.07 -4.13
N ALA A 125 -12.50 9.85 -4.15
CA ALA A 125 -13.53 9.46 -5.11
C ALA A 125 -14.80 10.31 -4.96
N SER A 126 -15.24 10.59 -3.73
CA SER A 126 -16.39 11.46 -3.46
C SER A 126 -16.20 12.87 -4.03
N THR A 127 -14.99 13.42 -3.92
CA THR A 127 -14.68 14.78 -4.40
C THR A 127 -14.51 14.85 -5.92
N TYR A 128 -13.81 13.88 -6.53
CA TYR A 128 -13.33 14.04 -7.92
C TYR A 128 -13.90 13.07 -8.94
N SER A 129 -14.54 11.96 -8.54
CA SER A 129 -14.96 10.92 -9.49
C SER A 129 -15.88 11.47 -10.58
N ALA A 130 -16.81 12.36 -10.24
CA ALA A 130 -17.74 12.99 -11.18
C ALA A 130 -17.00 13.79 -12.26
N SER A 131 -15.97 14.56 -11.89
CA SER A 131 -15.16 15.34 -12.83
C SER A 131 -14.29 14.46 -13.74
N LEU A 132 -13.89 13.29 -13.26
CA LEU A 132 -13.09 12.30 -14.00
C LEU A 132 -13.96 11.31 -14.81
N GLY A 133 -15.29 11.34 -14.62
CA GLY A 133 -16.21 10.36 -15.20
C GLY A 133 -15.99 8.94 -14.68
N LEU A 134 -15.68 8.80 -13.38
CA LEU A 134 -15.42 7.53 -12.69
C LEU A 134 -16.54 7.18 -11.70
N SER A 135 -16.58 5.93 -11.23
CA SER A 135 -17.48 5.52 -10.13
C SER A 135 -17.18 6.33 -8.85
N SER A 136 -18.20 6.64 -8.06
CA SER A 136 -18.01 7.24 -6.73
C SER A 136 -17.40 6.28 -5.71
N ASN A 137 -17.46 4.97 -5.99
CA ASN A 137 -16.79 3.96 -5.17
C ASN A 137 -15.45 3.56 -5.82
N PRO A 138 -14.30 3.84 -5.18
CA PRO A 138 -12.99 3.53 -5.74
C PRO A 138 -12.71 2.03 -5.89
N GLU A 139 -13.43 1.16 -5.16
CA GLU A 139 -13.30 -0.29 -5.30
C GLU A 139 -13.85 -0.82 -6.63
N ASP A 140 -14.69 -0.05 -7.32
CA ASP A 140 -15.22 -0.41 -8.65
C ASP A 140 -14.29 0.04 -9.78
N TRP A 141 -13.19 0.72 -9.48
CA TRP A 141 -12.31 1.31 -10.49
C TRP A 141 -11.50 0.23 -11.19
N SER A 142 -11.48 0.29 -12.52
CA SER A 142 -10.57 -0.53 -13.30
C SER A 142 -9.12 -0.03 -13.14
N ASP A 143 -8.15 -0.87 -13.48
CA ASP A 143 -6.74 -0.48 -13.52
C ASP A 143 -6.49 0.77 -14.40
N THR A 144 -7.34 0.97 -15.42
CA THR A 144 -7.27 2.16 -16.26
C THR A 144 -7.79 3.40 -15.54
N ASP A 145 -8.89 3.27 -14.80
CA ASP A 145 -9.47 4.37 -14.01
C ASP A 145 -8.51 4.82 -12.91
N VAL A 146 -7.79 3.88 -12.29
CA VAL A 146 -6.69 4.17 -11.36
C VAL A 146 -5.63 5.05 -12.02
N ILE A 147 -5.11 4.67 -13.20
CA ILE A 147 -4.09 5.46 -13.88
C ILE A 147 -4.63 6.84 -14.28
N ARG A 148 -5.89 6.92 -14.74
CA ARG A 148 -6.53 8.21 -15.05
C ARG A 148 -6.62 9.12 -13.82
N ALA A 149 -6.99 8.58 -12.68
CA ALA A 149 -7.01 9.31 -11.42
C ALA A 149 -5.60 9.78 -11.00
N LEU A 150 -4.60 8.91 -11.10
CA LEU A 150 -3.21 9.25 -10.77
C LEU A 150 -2.59 10.26 -11.74
N LEU A 151 -2.97 10.24 -13.01
CA LEU A 151 -2.55 11.26 -13.98
C LEU A 151 -3.10 12.65 -13.62
N ALA A 152 -4.32 12.72 -13.08
CA ALA A 152 -4.94 13.98 -12.69
C ALA A 152 -4.44 14.49 -11.32
N HIS A 153 -4.27 13.60 -10.34
CA HIS A 153 -4.06 13.96 -8.94
C HIS A 153 -3.02 13.09 -8.19
N GLY A 154 -2.00 12.56 -8.88
CA GLY A 154 -1.01 11.64 -8.31
C GLY A 154 0.30 12.27 -7.77
N HIS A 155 0.36 13.59 -7.52
CA HIS A 155 1.61 14.25 -7.12
C HIS A 155 2.10 13.89 -5.71
N ASP A 156 1.20 13.54 -4.78
CA ASP A 156 1.54 13.14 -3.40
C ASP A 156 0.95 11.76 -3.02
N ALA A 157 1.11 10.79 -3.92
CA ALA A 157 0.76 9.40 -3.65
C ALA A 157 1.80 8.71 -2.74
N ILE A 158 1.46 7.52 -2.25
CA ILE A 158 2.37 6.66 -1.49
C ILE A 158 3.60 6.26 -2.32
N GLY A 159 4.73 6.05 -1.65
CA GLY A 159 5.98 5.69 -2.31
C GLY A 159 6.64 6.88 -3.01
N ASN A 160 7.37 6.61 -4.10
CA ASN A 160 8.27 7.60 -4.72
C ASN A 160 8.05 7.85 -6.21
N LEU A 161 6.89 7.45 -6.75
CA LEU A 161 6.62 7.57 -8.18
C LEU A 161 5.68 8.74 -8.49
N LEU A 162 5.89 9.35 -9.65
CA LEU A 162 4.99 10.31 -10.27
C LEU A 162 4.59 9.78 -11.64
N ILE A 163 3.30 9.90 -11.97
CA ILE A 163 2.73 9.44 -13.24
C ILE A 163 2.28 10.65 -14.04
N GLY A 164 2.88 10.85 -15.21
CA GLY A 164 2.56 11.96 -16.10
C GLY A 164 3.33 13.25 -15.82
N GLU A 165 3.30 14.16 -16.81
CA GLU A 165 3.93 15.48 -16.71
C GLU A 165 3.27 16.37 -15.66
N GLN A 166 1.96 16.25 -15.47
CA GLN A 166 1.23 17.07 -14.51
C GLN A 166 1.73 16.84 -13.07
N ALA A 167 1.82 15.58 -12.66
CA ALA A 167 2.34 15.23 -11.32
C ALA A 167 3.80 15.68 -11.14
N ARG A 168 4.63 15.58 -12.20
CA ARG A 168 5.99 16.10 -12.22
C ARG A 168 6.04 17.62 -12.04
N ASN A 169 5.28 18.37 -12.81
CA ASN A 169 5.29 19.83 -12.75
C ASN A 169 4.77 20.31 -11.40
N GLN A 170 3.70 19.71 -10.87
CA GLN A 170 3.19 20.00 -9.53
C GLN A 170 4.27 19.78 -8.46
N PHE A 171 5.03 18.69 -8.53
CA PHE A 171 6.14 18.45 -7.60
C PHE A 171 7.27 19.49 -7.72
N LEU A 172 7.56 19.99 -8.93
CA LEU A 172 8.61 20.99 -9.15
C LEU A 172 8.18 22.40 -8.71
N GLU A 173 6.88 22.70 -8.79
CA GLU A 173 6.31 24.02 -8.49
C GLU A 173 5.82 24.13 -7.04
N MET A 174 5.65 23.01 -6.32
CA MET A 174 5.14 23.04 -4.96
C MET A 174 6.11 23.77 -4.02
N PRO A 175 5.59 24.58 -3.08
CA PRO A 175 6.43 25.18 -2.05
C PRO A 175 7.00 24.09 -1.14
N LEU A 176 8.12 24.39 -0.49
CA LEU A 176 8.62 23.54 0.59
C LEU A 176 7.55 23.45 1.69
N PRO A 177 7.29 22.26 2.22
CA PRO A 177 6.33 22.10 3.30
C PRO A 177 6.82 22.83 4.55
N ALA A 178 5.89 23.43 5.27
CA ALA A 178 6.15 24.13 6.53
C ALA A 178 5.47 23.39 7.68
N PRO A 179 6.12 23.31 8.86
CA PRO A 179 5.50 22.74 10.06
C PRO A 179 4.18 23.43 10.40
N VAL A 180 3.14 22.64 10.63
CA VAL A 180 1.84 23.15 11.08
C VAL A 180 1.79 23.30 12.60
N ASP A 181 0.95 24.23 13.07
CA ASP A 181 0.55 24.25 14.48
C ASP A 181 -0.50 23.16 14.71
N ARG A 182 -0.12 22.11 15.47
CA ARG A 182 -0.95 20.91 15.68
C ARG A 182 -2.30 21.24 16.34
N ALA A 183 -2.31 22.09 17.36
CA ALA A 183 -3.49 22.35 18.18
C ALA A 183 -4.62 23.03 17.39
N THR A 184 -4.25 23.85 16.40
CA THR A 184 -5.20 24.54 15.52
C THR A 184 -5.42 23.78 14.21
N THR A 185 -4.40 23.13 13.66
CA THR A 185 -4.48 22.53 12.32
C THR A 185 -5.12 21.15 12.34
N TYR A 186 -4.89 20.34 13.38
CA TYR A 186 -5.38 18.95 13.41
C TYR A 186 -6.92 18.86 13.44
N PRO A 187 -7.63 19.60 14.32
CA PRO A 187 -9.09 19.61 14.30
C PRO A 187 -9.66 20.10 12.95
N ASN A 188 -9.06 21.14 12.38
CA ASN A 188 -9.48 21.69 11.08
C ASN A 188 -9.32 20.68 9.94
N LEU A 189 -8.17 19.98 9.86
CA LEU A 189 -7.96 18.94 8.85
C LEU A 189 -8.89 17.74 9.08
N ALA A 190 -9.11 17.33 10.32
CA ALA A 190 -10.04 16.24 10.64
C ALA A 190 -11.47 16.56 10.20
N LEU A 191 -11.95 17.78 10.46
CA LEU A 191 -13.26 18.26 10.02
C LEU A 191 -13.33 18.32 8.49
N ALA A 192 -12.33 18.88 7.83
CA ALA A 192 -12.29 19.05 6.38
C ALA A 192 -12.25 17.71 5.64
N VAL A 193 -11.52 16.71 6.16
CA VAL A 193 -11.52 15.36 5.57
C VAL A 193 -12.85 14.64 5.87
N SER A 194 -13.41 14.80 7.07
CA SER A 194 -14.69 14.17 7.43
C SER A 194 -15.89 14.73 6.65
N SER A 195 -15.83 16.00 6.24
CA SER A 195 -16.84 16.66 5.39
C SER A 195 -16.62 16.44 3.89
N GLY A 196 -15.50 15.83 3.48
CA GLY A 196 -15.15 15.59 2.08
C GLY A 196 -14.59 16.82 1.35
N GLU A 197 -14.22 17.88 2.09
CA GLU A 197 -13.64 19.12 1.54
C GLU A 197 -12.16 18.95 1.16
N ILE A 198 -11.41 18.13 1.91
CA ILE A 198 -10.02 17.78 1.58
C ILE A 198 -9.97 16.33 1.11
N PRO A 199 -9.68 16.09 -0.17
CA PRO A 199 -9.28 14.79 -0.65
C PRO A 199 -7.87 14.52 -0.11
N GLY A 200 -7.78 13.80 1.00
CA GLY A 200 -6.50 13.62 1.69
C GLY A 200 -5.44 12.91 0.84
N SER A 201 -4.17 13.21 1.10
CA SER A 201 -3.01 12.59 0.45
C SER A 201 -3.09 11.06 0.52
N SER A 202 -2.96 10.34 -0.59
CA SER A 202 -3.29 8.91 -0.75
C SER A 202 -2.52 7.92 0.14
N ALA A 203 -2.84 7.87 1.45
CA ALA A 203 -2.49 6.80 2.37
C ALA A 203 -3.65 5.80 2.48
N GLY A 204 -3.37 4.50 2.39
CA GLY A 204 -4.38 3.44 2.46
C GLY A 204 -4.93 3.19 3.88
N GLY A 205 -5.95 2.32 3.97
CA GLY A 205 -6.56 1.84 5.23
C GLY A 205 -7.89 2.51 5.58
N GLU A 206 -8.67 1.87 6.45
CA GLU A 206 -10.08 2.22 6.71
C GLU A 206 -10.30 3.28 7.80
N GLN A 207 -9.32 3.48 8.68
CA GLN A 207 -9.41 4.44 9.78
C GLN A 207 -9.29 5.89 9.30
N PRO A 208 -10.02 6.85 9.91
CA PRO A 208 -9.89 8.27 9.60
C PRO A 208 -8.46 8.78 9.79
N LYS A 209 -7.93 9.44 8.76
CA LYS A 209 -6.56 9.95 8.75
C LYS A 209 -6.37 11.09 7.76
N PHE A 210 -5.30 11.85 7.95
CA PHE A 210 -4.78 12.83 6.98
C PHE A 210 -3.24 12.84 7.01
N CYS A 211 -2.63 13.43 5.98
CA CYS A 211 -1.18 13.68 5.98
C CYS A 211 -0.91 15.16 6.16
N THR A 212 0.17 15.50 6.85
CA THR A 212 0.64 16.87 7.00
C THR A 212 2.15 16.89 7.27
N TYR A 213 2.71 18.09 7.48
CA TYR A 213 4.11 18.29 7.81
C TYR A 213 4.25 18.99 9.17
N THR A 214 5.12 18.46 10.03
CA THR A 214 5.41 19.01 11.36
C THR A 214 6.91 19.29 11.50
N ASP A 215 7.33 19.73 12.68
CA ASP A 215 8.75 19.84 13.03
C ASP A 215 9.48 18.48 13.01
N ARG A 216 8.73 17.37 13.05
CA ARG A 216 9.24 16.00 12.90
C ARG A 216 9.27 15.52 11.45
N GLY A 217 8.83 16.35 10.49
CA GLY A 217 8.80 16.05 9.06
C GLY A 217 7.42 15.63 8.58
N HIS A 218 7.39 14.76 7.56
CA HIS A 218 6.13 14.25 6.99
C HIS A 218 5.50 13.23 7.94
N VAL A 219 4.21 13.43 8.26
CA VAL A 219 3.46 12.56 9.16
C VAL A 219 2.11 12.15 8.57
N ILE A 220 1.63 10.99 8.98
CA ILE A 220 0.23 10.57 8.88
C ILE A 220 -0.37 10.71 10.27
N VAL A 221 -1.50 11.39 10.35
CA VAL A 221 -2.24 11.58 11.60
C VAL A 221 -3.54 10.80 11.51
N LYS A 222 -3.68 9.77 12.34
CA LYS A 222 -4.95 9.06 12.54
C LYS A 222 -5.77 9.79 13.61
N PHE A 223 -7.10 9.82 13.48
CA PHE A 223 -7.94 10.54 14.43
C PHE A 223 -9.28 9.85 14.71
N THR A 224 -9.87 10.13 15.87
CA THR A 224 -11.19 9.61 16.25
C THR A 224 -12.32 10.52 15.78
N ALA A 225 -13.55 10.01 15.75
CA ALA A 225 -14.72 10.87 15.56
C ALA A 225 -14.86 11.90 16.71
N LEU A 226 -15.53 13.02 16.42
CA LEU A 226 -15.80 14.08 17.39
C LEU A 226 -16.87 13.68 18.42
N ASP A 227 -17.77 12.77 18.04
CA ASP A 227 -18.86 12.33 18.91
C ASP A 227 -18.31 11.78 20.24
N ASP A 228 -18.94 12.17 21.34
CA ASP A 228 -18.64 11.60 22.65
C ASP A 228 -19.62 10.47 22.97
N ASN A 229 -19.24 9.26 22.57
CA ASN A 229 -20.02 8.04 22.78
C ASN A 229 -19.07 6.85 23.05
N PRO A 230 -19.59 5.70 23.54
CA PRO A 230 -18.74 4.56 23.88
C PRO A 230 -17.91 4.00 22.72
N VAL A 231 -18.38 4.13 21.47
CA VAL A 231 -17.65 3.69 20.29
C VAL A 231 -16.47 4.60 20.02
N SER A 232 -16.68 5.93 20.07
CA SER A 232 -15.61 6.91 19.90
C SER A 232 -14.59 6.84 21.04
N GLU A 233 -15.04 6.68 22.29
CA GLU A 233 -14.15 6.42 23.43
C GLU A 233 -13.28 5.19 23.22
N ARG A 234 -13.87 4.08 22.75
CA ARG A 234 -13.10 2.88 22.42
C ARG A 234 -12.07 3.13 21.32
N TRP A 235 -12.38 3.94 20.31
CA TRP A 235 -11.41 4.31 19.29
C TRP A 235 -10.28 5.20 19.84
N ARG A 236 -10.56 6.08 20.82
CA ARG A 236 -9.52 6.85 21.53
C ARG A 236 -8.58 5.91 22.28
N ASP A 237 -9.12 4.87 22.91
CA ASP A 237 -8.32 3.85 23.58
C ASP A 237 -7.49 3.03 22.59
N LEU A 238 -8.04 2.70 21.43
CA LEU A 238 -7.33 1.93 20.40
C LEU A 238 -6.19 2.72 19.75
N LEU A 239 -6.34 4.03 19.53
CA LEU A 239 -5.23 4.88 19.08
C LEU A 239 -4.14 4.99 20.14
N GLN A 240 -4.50 5.06 21.43
CA GLN A 240 -3.53 5.01 22.51
C GLN A 240 -2.82 3.64 22.57
N ALA A 241 -3.56 2.55 22.39
CA ALA A 241 -2.98 1.21 22.34
C ALA A 241 -2.04 1.05 21.14
N GLU A 242 -2.36 1.62 19.98
CA GLU A 242 -1.45 1.64 18.82
C GLU A 242 -0.16 2.41 19.14
N HIS A 243 -0.24 3.60 19.75
CA HIS A 243 0.93 4.35 20.20
C HIS A 243 1.86 3.51 21.09
N LEU A 244 1.30 2.85 22.11
CA LEU A 244 2.07 2.02 23.03
C LEU A 244 2.66 0.77 22.35
N ALA A 245 1.90 0.13 21.46
CA ALA A 245 2.37 -1.01 20.69
C ALA A 245 3.52 -0.63 19.75
N LEU A 246 3.41 0.52 19.08
CA LEU A 246 4.46 1.06 18.22
C LEU A 246 5.70 1.49 19.02
N GLN A 247 5.53 2.05 20.21
CA GLN A 247 6.64 2.36 21.13
C GLN A 247 7.43 1.10 21.50
N VAL A 248 6.77 -0.01 21.83
CA VAL A 248 7.43 -1.30 22.11
C VAL A 248 8.21 -1.82 20.90
N LEU A 249 7.71 -1.56 19.69
CA LEU A 249 8.36 -1.92 18.43
C LEU A 249 9.44 -0.92 17.98
N GLY A 250 9.70 0.13 18.77
CA GLY A 250 10.73 1.14 18.49
C GLY A 250 10.32 2.19 17.45
N VAL A 251 9.02 2.37 17.21
CA VAL A 251 8.49 3.40 16.30
C VAL A 251 8.01 4.60 17.13
N GLU A 252 8.67 5.74 16.94
CA GLU A 252 8.36 6.96 17.68
C GLU A 252 7.09 7.65 17.15
N THR A 253 6.01 7.61 17.93
CA THR A 253 4.73 8.26 17.62
C THR A 253 4.34 9.24 18.73
N GLU A 254 3.41 10.15 18.45
CA GLU A 254 2.87 11.08 19.46
C GLU A 254 1.35 11.05 19.48
N VAL A 255 0.77 11.25 20.67
CA VAL A 255 -0.67 11.32 20.89
C VAL A 255 -1.04 12.72 21.35
N PHE A 256 -2.11 13.27 20.76
CA PHE A 256 -2.66 14.57 21.12
C PHE A 256 -4.17 14.45 21.32
N ASP A 257 -4.69 15.17 22.31
CA ASP A 257 -6.12 15.31 22.54
C ASP A 257 -6.51 16.78 22.31
N PHE A 258 -7.29 17.05 21.26
CA PHE A 258 -7.79 18.39 20.92
C PHE A 258 -9.30 18.34 20.69
N GLU A 259 -10.05 19.29 21.27
CA GLU A 259 -11.50 19.43 21.07
C GLU A 259 -12.33 18.14 21.32
N GLY A 260 -11.84 17.23 22.19
CA GLY A 260 -12.52 15.96 22.50
C GLY A 260 -12.19 14.81 21.52
N GLN A 261 -11.39 15.07 20.49
CA GLN A 261 -10.84 14.04 19.60
C GLN A 261 -9.42 13.66 20.02
N ARG A 262 -9.06 12.40 19.76
CA ARG A 262 -7.69 11.92 19.87
C ARG A 262 -7.03 11.82 18.50
N PHE A 263 -5.78 12.22 18.43
CA PHE A 263 -4.92 12.21 17.26
C PHE A 263 -3.67 11.39 17.55
N LEU A 264 -3.35 10.44 16.67
CA LEU A 264 -2.11 9.68 16.68
C LEU A 264 -1.25 10.11 15.49
N GLU A 265 -0.15 10.79 15.78
CA GLU A 265 0.84 11.25 14.80
C GLU A 265 1.91 10.16 14.57
N ILE A 266 2.03 9.73 13.32
CA ILE A 266 2.91 8.65 12.89
C ILE A 266 3.86 9.18 11.80
N PRO A 267 5.19 9.07 11.95
CA PRO A 267 6.13 9.46 10.91
C PRO A 267 5.93 8.66 9.61
N ARG A 268 5.97 9.35 8.47
CA ARG A 268 5.96 8.69 7.15
C ARG A 268 7.35 8.17 6.83
N PHE A 269 7.49 6.85 6.74
CA PHE A 269 8.74 6.20 6.36
C PHE A 269 8.98 6.15 4.84
N ASP A 270 8.02 6.59 4.01
CA ASP A 270 8.18 6.74 2.55
C ASP A 270 8.61 8.16 2.15
N ARG A 271 9.04 8.98 3.11
CA ARG A 271 9.47 10.38 2.94
C ARG A 271 10.83 10.59 3.61
N VAL A 272 11.68 11.43 3.00
CA VAL A 272 13.02 11.79 3.50
C VAL A 272 13.21 13.30 3.40
N GLY A 273 13.39 13.96 4.54
CA GLY A 273 13.45 15.42 4.58
C GLY A 273 12.19 16.06 3.96
N PRO A 274 12.28 17.29 3.43
CA PRO A 274 11.11 17.99 2.89
C PRO A 274 10.59 17.41 1.57
N LEU A 275 11.47 16.88 0.70
CA LEU A 275 11.13 16.53 -0.69
C LEU A 275 11.47 15.08 -1.08
N GLY A 276 12.37 14.42 -0.36
CA GLY A 276 12.83 13.07 -0.67
C GLY A 276 11.74 12.03 -0.49
N ARG A 277 11.79 10.95 -1.30
CA ARG A 277 10.84 9.83 -1.23
C ARG A 277 11.53 8.48 -1.39
N ILE A 278 10.94 7.47 -0.77
CA ILE A 278 11.40 6.07 -0.83
C ILE A 278 10.32 5.20 -1.50
N GLY A 279 10.73 4.23 -2.32
CA GLY A 279 9.78 3.30 -2.93
C GLY A 279 9.17 2.38 -1.89
N LEU A 280 7.86 2.14 -1.97
CA LEU A 280 7.10 1.34 -1.00
C LEU A 280 6.27 0.29 -1.73
N PHE A 281 6.28 -0.93 -1.22
CA PHE A 281 5.51 -2.06 -1.74
C PHE A 281 4.88 -2.84 -0.59
N SER A 282 3.56 -2.96 -0.55
CA SER A 282 2.89 -3.82 0.42
C SER A 282 3.16 -5.29 0.15
N LEU A 283 3.05 -6.14 1.18
CA LEU A 283 3.11 -7.59 1.00
C LEU A 283 2.02 -8.06 0.03
N ARG A 284 0.87 -7.38 -0.01
CA ARG A 284 -0.22 -7.67 -0.97
C ARG A 284 0.25 -7.48 -2.42
N ALA A 285 0.99 -6.41 -2.70
CA ALA A 285 1.55 -6.16 -4.03
C ALA A 285 2.62 -7.18 -4.40
N LEU A 286 3.50 -7.53 -3.47
CA LEU A 286 4.56 -8.52 -3.69
C LEU A 286 4.02 -9.94 -3.84
N ASP A 287 3.02 -10.34 -3.04
CA ASP A 287 2.36 -11.63 -3.17
C ASP A 287 1.70 -11.76 -4.55
N ALA A 288 0.91 -10.77 -4.96
CA ALA A 288 0.20 -10.78 -6.23
C ALA A 288 1.12 -10.99 -7.44
N GLU A 289 2.32 -10.42 -7.41
CA GLU A 289 3.29 -10.52 -8.50
C GLU A 289 4.18 -11.77 -8.42
N PHE A 290 4.68 -12.12 -7.24
CA PHE A 290 5.79 -13.10 -7.13
C PHE A 290 5.38 -14.46 -6.60
N ILE A 291 4.24 -14.58 -5.91
CA ILE A 291 3.87 -15.80 -5.19
C ILE A 291 2.46 -16.28 -5.56
N GLY A 292 1.45 -15.43 -5.42
CA GLY A 292 0.05 -15.75 -5.71
C GLY A 292 -0.61 -16.60 -4.63
N ARG A 293 -0.22 -16.47 -3.35
CA ARG A 293 -0.76 -17.23 -2.21
C ARG A 293 -1.46 -16.33 -1.20
N ALA A 294 -2.47 -15.60 -1.68
CA ALA A 294 -3.22 -14.58 -0.93
C ALA A 294 -3.87 -15.02 0.41
N ARG A 295 -3.89 -16.32 0.73
CA ARG A 295 -4.43 -16.85 1.99
C ARG A 295 -3.37 -17.17 3.04
N ASP A 296 -2.10 -17.21 2.67
CA ASP A 296 -1.01 -17.54 3.58
C ASP A 296 -0.68 -16.36 4.50
N HIS A 297 -0.12 -16.66 5.67
CA HIS A 297 0.27 -15.65 6.67
C HIS A 297 1.57 -14.94 6.28
N TRP A 298 1.80 -13.75 6.84
CA TRP A 298 2.95 -12.93 6.46
C TRP A 298 4.30 -13.67 6.52
N PRO A 299 4.63 -14.43 7.59
CA PRO A 299 5.93 -15.09 7.67
C PRO A 299 6.13 -16.15 6.59
N VAL A 300 5.07 -16.84 6.17
CA VAL A 300 5.12 -17.83 5.08
C VAL A 300 5.48 -17.16 3.75
N LEU A 301 4.77 -16.08 3.43
CA LEU A 301 4.99 -15.33 2.20
C LEU A 301 6.37 -14.66 2.18
N VAL A 302 6.78 -14.04 3.28
CA VAL A 302 8.08 -13.37 3.36
C VAL A 302 9.23 -14.36 3.28
N ASN A 303 9.12 -15.54 3.90
CA ASN A 303 10.13 -16.60 3.75
C ASN A 303 10.30 -17.01 2.29
N GLU A 304 9.21 -17.13 1.53
CA GLU A 304 9.25 -17.40 0.09
C GLU A 304 9.91 -16.25 -0.70
N LEU A 305 9.53 -14.99 -0.42
CA LEU A 305 10.14 -13.81 -1.06
C LEU A 305 11.65 -13.71 -0.78
N VAL A 306 12.10 -14.11 0.41
CA VAL A 306 13.52 -14.18 0.78
C VAL A 306 14.22 -15.30 0.02
N GLN A 307 13.62 -16.50 -0.07
CA GLN A 307 14.18 -17.62 -0.84
C GLN A 307 14.36 -17.26 -2.32
N GLN A 308 13.40 -16.52 -2.89
CA GLN A 308 13.46 -16.02 -4.27
C GLN A 308 14.30 -14.73 -4.42
N LYS A 309 14.91 -14.23 -3.34
CA LYS A 309 15.79 -13.05 -3.29
C LYS A 309 15.12 -11.72 -3.70
N TYR A 310 13.80 -11.64 -3.59
CA TYR A 310 13.07 -10.38 -3.79
C TYR A 310 13.17 -9.47 -2.57
N VAL A 311 13.20 -10.05 -1.38
CA VAL A 311 13.25 -9.36 -0.09
C VAL A 311 14.54 -9.72 0.64
N HIS A 312 15.07 -8.78 1.42
CA HIS A 312 16.30 -8.95 2.20
C HIS A 312 16.09 -10.02 3.31
N PRO A 313 17.06 -10.92 3.56
CA PRO A 313 16.90 -11.99 4.56
C PRO A 313 16.48 -11.53 5.95
N ASP A 314 16.94 -10.36 6.40
CA ASP A 314 16.60 -9.79 7.71
C ASP A 314 15.09 -9.54 7.89
N ALA A 315 14.36 -9.38 6.78
CA ALA A 315 12.91 -9.17 6.83
C ALA A 315 12.16 -10.40 7.37
N ALA A 316 12.72 -11.61 7.28
CA ALA A 316 12.07 -12.82 7.78
C ALA A 316 11.88 -12.76 9.30
N ILE A 317 12.94 -12.41 10.03
CA ILE A 317 12.91 -12.29 11.49
C ILE A 317 11.99 -11.14 11.90
N GLY A 318 12.12 -9.98 11.26
CA GLY A 318 11.26 -8.82 11.52
C GLY A 318 9.78 -9.14 11.30
N THR A 319 9.43 -9.79 10.20
CA THR A 319 8.05 -10.18 9.89
C THR A 319 7.51 -11.20 10.89
N ALA A 320 8.32 -12.20 11.27
CA ALA A 320 7.94 -13.18 12.26
C ALA A 320 7.65 -12.53 13.62
N ARG A 321 8.50 -11.59 14.05
CA ARG A 321 8.29 -10.80 15.28
C ARG A 321 7.01 -9.96 15.20
N LEU A 322 6.79 -9.22 14.11
CA LEU A 322 5.58 -8.39 13.95
C LEU A 322 4.30 -9.23 13.94
N TRP A 323 4.30 -10.36 13.23
CA TRP A 323 3.16 -11.27 13.22
C TRP A 323 2.89 -11.84 14.61
N ALA A 324 3.92 -12.36 15.29
CA ALA A 324 3.79 -12.90 16.64
C ALA A 324 3.27 -11.85 17.62
N PHE A 325 3.80 -10.63 17.55
CA PHE A 325 3.42 -9.53 18.42
C PHE A 325 1.97 -9.13 18.21
N GLY A 326 1.56 -8.93 16.95
CA GLY A 326 0.16 -8.67 16.59
C GLY A 326 -0.79 -9.74 17.16
N MET A 327 -0.46 -11.03 17.00
CA MET A 327 -1.28 -12.11 17.54
C MET A 327 -1.34 -12.10 19.08
N LEU A 328 -0.23 -11.80 19.75
CA LEU A 328 -0.14 -11.77 21.22
C LEU A 328 -0.88 -10.59 21.83
N ILE A 329 -0.96 -9.44 21.14
CA ILE A 329 -1.76 -8.29 21.61
C ILE A 329 -3.22 -8.38 21.17
N GLY A 330 -3.61 -9.40 20.40
CA GLY A 330 -4.99 -9.55 19.91
C GLY A 330 -5.31 -8.68 18.68
N ASN A 331 -4.32 -8.36 17.86
CA ASN A 331 -4.54 -7.75 16.55
C ASN A 331 -5.17 -8.77 15.59
N THR A 332 -6.41 -8.50 15.21
CA THR A 332 -7.17 -9.33 14.25
C THR A 332 -7.14 -8.79 12.82
N ASP A 333 -6.44 -7.68 12.56
CA ASP A 333 -6.39 -7.01 11.26
C ASP A 333 -4.99 -7.07 10.61
N MET A 334 -4.40 -8.26 10.65
CA MET A 334 -3.06 -8.54 10.10
C MET A 334 -3.14 -8.94 8.61
N HIS A 335 -3.80 -8.14 7.78
CA HIS A 335 -3.93 -8.40 6.34
C HIS A 335 -2.68 -7.97 5.56
N HIS A 336 -2.47 -8.47 4.33
CA HIS A 336 -1.23 -8.21 3.56
C HIS A 336 -0.96 -6.73 3.20
N GLY A 337 -1.94 -5.84 3.35
CA GLY A 337 -1.73 -4.38 3.24
C GLY A 337 -1.04 -3.73 4.44
N ASN A 338 -0.94 -4.43 5.59
CA ASN A 338 -0.39 -3.92 6.85
C ASN A 338 1.05 -4.38 7.11
N LEU A 339 1.70 -4.92 6.08
CA LEU A 339 3.14 -5.15 6.04
C LEU A 339 3.65 -4.57 4.73
N SER A 340 4.73 -3.79 4.79
CA SER A 340 5.33 -3.18 3.61
C SER A 340 6.84 -3.37 3.57
N PHE A 341 7.38 -3.16 2.38
CA PHE A 341 8.80 -3.19 2.07
C PHE A 341 9.20 -1.89 1.40
N ILE A 342 10.42 -1.45 1.66
CA ILE A 342 10.96 -0.20 1.14
C ILE A 342 12.23 -0.43 0.33
N SER A 343 12.49 0.49 -0.61
CA SER A 343 13.75 0.53 -1.34
C SER A 343 14.06 1.88 -1.99
N GLY A 344 15.31 2.33 -1.84
CA GLY A 344 15.90 3.45 -2.59
C GLY A 344 16.60 3.05 -3.89
N HIS A 345 17.01 1.78 -4.03
CA HIS A 345 17.93 1.33 -5.10
C HIS A 345 17.49 0.07 -5.87
N GLY A 346 16.29 -0.45 -5.62
CA GLY A 346 15.79 -1.70 -6.19
C GLY A 346 15.92 -2.89 -5.23
N ARG A 347 15.88 -4.11 -5.76
CA ARG A 347 15.95 -5.33 -4.95
C ARG A 347 17.36 -5.58 -4.41
N PRO A 348 17.49 -6.28 -3.26
CA PRO A 348 16.40 -6.79 -2.42
C PRO A 348 15.68 -5.69 -1.63
N TYR A 349 14.37 -5.84 -1.44
CA TYR A 349 13.57 -4.89 -0.66
C TYR A 349 13.72 -5.14 0.84
N HIS A 350 13.79 -4.07 1.64
CA HIS A 350 13.92 -4.15 3.09
C HIS A 350 12.56 -4.03 3.75
N LEU A 351 12.37 -4.68 4.90
CA LEU A 351 11.14 -4.54 5.67
C LEU A 351 10.97 -3.07 6.11
N ALA A 352 9.77 -2.52 5.91
CA ALA A 352 9.43 -1.18 6.38
C ALA A 352 9.25 -1.16 7.92
N PRO A 353 9.35 0.01 8.57
CA PRO A 353 8.94 0.17 9.96
C PRO A 353 7.50 -0.31 10.19
N ALA A 354 7.20 -0.75 11.42
CA ALA A 354 5.87 -1.19 11.80
C ALA A 354 4.85 -0.04 11.75
N TYR A 355 3.63 -0.35 11.32
CA TYR A 355 2.48 0.55 11.33
C TYR A 355 1.20 -0.27 11.46
N ASP A 356 0.11 0.34 11.94
CA ASP A 356 -1.20 -0.32 12.07
C ASP A 356 -1.16 -1.60 12.94
N ILE A 357 -0.36 -1.56 14.01
CA ILE A 357 -0.24 -2.64 14.99
C ILE A 357 -0.95 -2.23 16.27
N LEU A 358 -2.14 -2.77 16.48
CA LEU A 358 -3.00 -2.44 17.62
C LEU A 358 -3.97 -3.61 17.93
N PRO A 359 -4.55 -3.69 19.14
CA PRO A 359 -5.37 -4.83 19.54
C PRO A 359 -6.79 -4.76 18.94
N MET A 360 -6.89 -4.92 17.61
CA MET A 360 -8.14 -4.80 16.84
C MET A 360 -9.23 -5.80 17.25
N GLY A 361 -8.90 -6.84 18.02
CA GLY A 361 -9.90 -7.70 18.66
C GLY A 361 -10.87 -6.93 19.57
N PHE A 362 -10.46 -5.77 20.10
CA PHE A 362 -11.28 -4.88 20.92
C PHE A 362 -12.00 -3.76 20.14
N ALA A 363 -11.84 -3.72 18.81
CA ALA A 363 -12.53 -2.77 17.96
C ALA A 363 -14.06 -2.97 18.01
N PRO A 364 -14.85 -1.88 18.08
CA PRO A 364 -16.29 -1.96 18.00
C PRO A 364 -16.74 -2.67 16.72
N LYS A 365 -17.79 -3.49 16.79
CA LYS A 365 -18.39 -4.10 15.59
C LYS A 365 -19.11 -3.03 14.76
N SER A 366 -19.42 -3.34 13.50
CA SER A 366 -20.15 -2.43 12.60
C SER A 366 -21.52 -1.97 13.14
N GLY A 367 -22.13 -2.74 14.05
CA GLY A 367 -23.36 -2.36 14.77
C GLY A 367 -23.15 -1.52 16.04
N GLY A 368 -21.92 -1.12 16.36
CA GLY A 368 -21.57 -0.36 17.57
C GLY A 368 -21.36 -1.22 18.83
N GLU A 369 -21.40 -2.56 18.70
CA GLU A 369 -21.17 -3.46 19.83
C GLU A 369 -19.73 -3.37 20.33
N ILE A 370 -19.57 -3.16 21.65
CA ILE A 370 -18.27 -3.09 22.32
C ILE A 370 -17.79 -4.51 22.66
N VAL A 371 -16.54 -4.81 22.26
CA VAL A 371 -15.93 -6.14 22.43
C VAL A 371 -14.86 -6.09 23.51
N ASN A 372 -14.95 -6.98 24.50
CA ASN A 372 -14.01 -7.10 25.61
C ASN A 372 -13.46 -8.53 25.72
N THR A 373 -13.35 -9.23 24.60
CA THR A 373 -12.88 -10.62 24.54
C THR A 373 -11.90 -10.81 23.39
N LEU A 374 -10.93 -11.69 23.59
CA LEU A 374 -9.98 -12.10 22.56
C LEU A 374 -10.15 -13.59 22.26
N ARG A 375 -9.87 -13.95 21.00
CA ARG A 375 -9.76 -15.35 20.60
C ARG A 375 -8.37 -15.86 20.98
N PRO A 376 -8.21 -17.16 21.32
CA PRO A 376 -6.90 -17.72 21.63
C PRO A 376 -5.88 -17.49 20.52
N VAL A 377 -4.62 -17.26 20.89
CA VAL A 377 -3.51 -17.07 19.93
C VAL A 377 -3.42 -18.23 18.94
N THR A 378 -3.27 -17.95 17.65
CA THR A 378 -2.91 -18.97 16.67
C THR A 378 -1.38 -19.00 16.53
N LEU A 379 -0.77 -20.09 17.00
CA LEU A 379 0.66 -20.34 16.86
C LEU A 379 0.89 -21.01 15.50
N ILE A 380 1.67 -20.38 14.62
CA ILE A 380 1.96 -20.90 13.28
C ILE A 380 3.36 -21.49 13.22
N GLU A 381 3.52 -22.58 12.47
CA GLU A 381 4.78 -23.33 12.36
C GLU A 381 5.90 -22.52 11.69
N ALA A 382 5.55 -21.52 10.88
CA ALA A 382 6.52 -20.65 10.20
C ALA A 382 7.32 -19.74 11.15
N ILE A 383 6.96 -19.67 12.43
CA ILE A 383 7.64 -18.87 13.44
C ILE A 383 8.27 -19.81 14.47
N SER A 384 9.57 -19.62 14.73
CA SER A 384 10.30 -20.43 15.70
C SER A 384 9.79 -20.22 17.14
N ALA A 385 9.95 -21.24 17.99
CA ALA A 385 9.61 -21.13 19.41
C ALA A 385 10.41 -20.02 20.12
N GLU A 386 11.66 -19.78 19.71
CA GLU A 386 12.49 -18.69 20.22
C GLU A 386 11.87 -17.32 19.90
N THR A 387 11.50 -17.07 18.64
CA THR A 387 10.85 -15.83 18.22
C THR A 387 9.53 -15.61 18.96
N TRP A 388 8.74 -16.65 19.18
CA TRP A 388 7.52 -16.54 19.98
C TRP A 388 7.80 -16.14 21.43
N ARG A 389 8.82 -16.73 22.08
CA ARG A 389 9.17 -16.41 23.47
C ARG A 389 9.74 -15.01 23.61
N GLU A 390 10.61 -14.60 22.68
CA GLU A 390 11.12 -13.22 22.60
C GLU A 390 9.96 -12.24 22.46
N THR A 391 9.04 -12.51 21.54
CA THR A 391 7.92 -11.61 21.26
C THR A 391 6.87 -11.59 22.38
N LEU A 392 6.74 -12.68 23.14
CA LEU A 392 5.93 -12.70 24.35
C LEU A 392 6.45 -11.67 25.37
N SER A 393 7.77 -11.52 25.51
CA SER A 393 8.33 -10.47 26.38
C SER A 393 7.90 -9.08 25.93
N LEU A 394 7.93 -8.80 24.63
CA LEU A 394 7.46 -7.52 24.09
C LEU A 394 5.96 -7.30 24.35
N ALA A 395 5.15 -8.35 24.21
CA ALA A 395 3.72 -8.28 24.50
C ALA A 395 3.41 -8.05 25.99
N GLU A 396 4.25 -8.58 26.89
CA GLU A 396 4.20 -8.29 28.32
C GLU A 396 4.58 -6.83 28.60
N ASP A 397 5.61 -6.29 27.94
CA ASP A 397 5.99 -4.88 28.05
C ASP A 397 4.85 -3.97 27.57
N PHE A 398 4.20 -4.31 26.45
CA PHE A 398 3.00 -3.63 25.98
C PHE A 398 1.87 -3.67 27.02
N PHE A 399 1.61 -4.83 27.62
CA PHE A 399 0.58 -4.98 28.64
C PHE A 399 0.84 -4.10 29.87
N VAL A 400 2.10 -4.03 30.33
CA VAL A 400 2.51 -3.16 31.45
C VAL A 400 2.28 -1.69 31.08
N LEU A 401 2.79 -1.25 29.93
CA LEU A 401 2.59 0.12 29.45
C LEU A 401 1.10 0.49 29.33
N ALA A 402 0.27 -0.42 28.81
CA ALA A 402 -1.16 -0.20 28.70
C ALA A 402 -1.83 -0.15 30.08
N SER A 403 -1.45 -1.01 31.02
CA SER A 403 -2.03 -1.03 32.37
C SER A 403 -1.69 0.22 33.19
N ASP A 404 -0.50 0.78 32.97
CA ASP A 404 -0.01 1.97 33.67
C ASP A 404 -0.42 3.29 32.98
N SER A 405 -1.04 3.22 31.79
CA SER A 405 -1.41 4.40 31.01
C SER A 405 -2.64 5.10 31.58
N SER A 406 -2.45 6.33 32.07
CA SER A 406 -3.55 7.22 32.46
C SER A 406 -4.35 7.78 31.27
N GLN A 407 -3.89 7.53 30.03
CA GLN A 407 -4.54 8.02 28.81
C GLN A 407 -5.58 7.03 28.25
N LEU A 408 -5.64 5.81 28.79
CA LEU A 408 -6.71 4.86 28.52
C LEU A 408 -7.91 5.13 29.43
N SER A 409 -9.11 4.97 28.88
CA SER A 409 -10.35 5.15 29.62
C SER A 409 -10.58 4.04 30.64
N ALA A 410 -11.39 4.33 31.67
CA ALA A 410 -11.82 3.31 32.62
C ALA A 410 -12.61 2.17 31.94
N SER A 411 -13.30 2.45 30.83
CA SER A 411 -14.07 1.47 30.06
C SER A 411 -13.19 0.49 29.28
N PHE A 412 -11.87 0.74 29.21
CA PHE A 412 -10.89 -0.18 28.67
C PHE A 412 -10.41 -1.25 29.66
N THR A 413 -10.70 -1.12 30.96
CA THR A 413 -10.28 -2.09 32.00
C THR A 413 -10.64 -3.55 31.66
N PRO A 414 -11.88 -3.87 31.19
CA PRO A 414 -12.22 -5.24 30.80
C PRO A 414 -11.38 -5.78 29.62
N CYS A 415 -10.86 -4.90 28.75
CA CYS A 415 -9.95 -5.30 27.67
C CYS A 415 -8.58 -5.69 28.21
N LEU A 416 -8.05 -4.96 29.20
CA LEU A 416 -6.80 -5.31 29.87
C LEU A 416 -6.92 -6.66 30.59
N GLU A 417 -8.05 -6.92 31.27
CA GLU A 417 -8.32 -8.23 31.89
C GLU A 417 -8.41 -9.36 30.86
N ALA A 418 -9.00 -9.10 29.69
CA ALA A 418 -9.04 -10.06 28.59
C ALA A 418 -7.65 -10.29 27.98
N LEU A 419 -6.85 -9.24 27.81
CA LEU A 419 -5.49 -9.30 27.30
C LEU A 419 -4.57 -10.07 28.25
N ARG A 420 -4.69 -9.85 29.57
CA ARG A 420 -3.93 -10.62 30.58
C ARG A 420 -4.19 -12.12 30.46
N ARG A 421 -5.48 -12.52 30.43
CA ARG A 421 -5.88 -13.93 30.26
C ARG A 421 -5.38 -14.51 28.95
N HIS A 422 -5.42 -13.73 27.87
CA HIS A 422 -4.93 -14.11 26.55
C HIS A 422 -3.42 -14.37 26.53
N LEU A 423 -2.63 -13.50 27.18
CA LEU A 423 -1.19 -13.68 27.32
C LEU A 423 -0.83 -14.88 28.21
N ASP A 424 -1.59 -15.11 29.28
CA ASP A 424 -1.37 -16.26 30.16
C ASP A 424 -1.64 -17.60 29.45
N ASP A 425 -2.71 -17.68 28.63
CA ASP A 425 -2.96 -18.84 27.76
C ASP A 425 -1.82 -19.03 26.75
N ALA A 426 -1.41 -17.94 26.08
CA ALA A 426 -0.31 -17.99 25.12
C ALA A 426 0.97 -18.50 25.78
N LYS A 427 1.34 -17.99 26.96
CA LYS A 427 2.51 -18.42 27.73
C LYS A 427 2.46 -19.91 28.08
N SER A 428 1.31 -20.40 28.54
CA SER A 428 1.09 -21.83 28.86
C SER A 428 1.22 -22.74 27.64
N ARG A 429 0.80 -22.27 26.47
CA ARG A 429 0.94 -23.02 25.21
C ARG A 429 2.36 -22.98 24.67
N LEU A 430 3.02 -21.82 24.74
CA LEU A 430 4.41 -21.63 24.32
C LEU A 430 5.40 -22.43 25.17
N SER A 431 5.10 -22.68 26.46
CA SER A 431 5.94 -23.55 27.30
C SER A 431 5.90 -25.03 26.87
N ARG A 432 4.97 -25.40 25.98
CA ARG A 432 4.85 -26.76 25.41
C ARG A 432 5.44 -26.87 24.01
N LEU A 433 5.82 -25.75 23.39
CA LEU A 433 6.59 -25.77 22.14
C LEU A 433 8.04 -26.13 22.47
N GLY A 434 8.47 -27.28 21.97
CA GLY A 434 9.85 -27.80 22.07
C GLY A 434 10.81 -27.00 21.21
#